data_AF-E3CCY7-F1
#
_entry.id   AF-E3CCY7-F1
#
_cell.length_a   1.000
_cell.length_b   1.000
_cell.length_c   1.000
_cell.angle_alpha   90.00
_cell.angle_beta   90.00
_cell.angle_gamma   90.00
#
_symmetry.space_group_name_H-M   'P 1'
#
loop_
_entity.id
_entity.type
_entity.pdbx_description
1 polymer ?
#
loop_
_entity_poly.entity_id
_entity_poly.type
_entity_poly.pdbx_seq_one_letter_code
_entity_poly.pdbx_strand_id
1 'polypeptide(L)' 'MLDVEEYEQHKEKMHYSDDIDFILKENVKVLVDWINQSKGPFSEEYIKIWYNRYVELRNK' A
#
# COMPACT_ATOMS: atom_id res chain seq x y z
N MET A 1 8.34 4.36 9.33
CA MET A 1 6.98 4.26 8.75
C MET A 1 6.09 5.23 9.51
N LEU A 2 5.19 5.93 8.81
CA LEU A 2 4.41 7.00 9.41
C LEU A 2 3.38 6.51 10.44
N ASP A 3 2.88 5.28 10.30
CA ASP A 3 1.71 4.81 11.09
C ASP A 3 2.02 3.62 12.02
N VAL A 4 3.28 3.45 12.45
CA VAL A 4 3.65 2.32 13.33
C VAL A 4 2.97 2.41 14.70
N GLU A 5 2.86 3.62 15.26
CA GLU A 5 2.19 3.83 16.55
C GLU A 5 0.70 3.51 16.48
N GLU A 6 0.02 3.88 15.40
CA GLU A 6 -1.40 3.55 15.21
C GLU A 6 -1.60 2.03 15.08
N TYR A 7 -0.70 1.36 14.35
CA TYR A 7 -0.74 -0.09 14.20
C TYR A 7 -0.61 -0.81 15.54
N GLU A 8 0.39 -0.48 16.37
CA GLU A 8 0.59 -1.13 17.67
C GLU A 8 -0.60 -0.90 18.61
N GLN A 9 -1.19 0.31 18.62
CA GLN A 9 -2.39 0.58 19.40
C GLN A 9 -3.58 -0.28 18.97
N HIS A 10 -3.79 -0.48 17.67
CA HIS A 10 -4.88 -1.33 17.18
C HIS A 10 -4.60 -2.81 17.39
N LYS A 11 -3.35 -3.23 17.25
CA LYS A 11 -2.91 -4.60 17.55
C LYS A 11 -3.28 -5.00 18.97
N GLU A 12 -2.99 -4.14 19.95
CA GLU A 12 -3.33 -4.35 21.36
C GLU A 12 -4.84 -4.32 21.59
N LYS A 13 -5.54 -3.29 21.10
CA LYS A 13 -7.00 -3.10 21.30
C LYS A 13 -7.85 -4.21 20.67
N MET A 14 -7.40 -4.76 19.55
CA MET A 14 -8.15 -5.74 18.76
C MET A 14 -7.61 -7.16 18.92
N HIS A 15 -6.57 -7.36 19.74
CA HIS A 15 -5.94 -8.66 19.98
C HIS A 15 -5.58 -9.40 18.68
N TYR A 16 -4.81 -8.75 17.80
CA TYR A 16 -4.35 -9.43 16.59
C TYR A 16 -3.51 -10.65 16.95
N SER A 17 -3.79 -11.78 16.29
CA SER A 17 -2.95 -12.96 16.42
C SER A 17 -1.58 -12.72 15.78
N ASP A 18 -0.60 -13.51 16.20
CA ASP A 18 0.75 -13.48 15.61
C ASP A 18 0.72 -13.76 14.10
N ASP A 19 -0.22 -14.60 13.64
CA ASP A 19 -0.43 -14.89 12.22
C ASP A 19 -0.84 -13.63 11.44
N ILE A 20 -1.78 -12.85 11.97
CA ILE A 20 -2.23 -11.59 11.34
C ILE A 20 -1.09 -10.56 11.37
N ASP A 21 -0.36 -10.45 12.49
CA ASP A 21 0.80 -9.55 12.61
C ASP A 21 1.87 -9.88 11.57
N PHE A 22 2.16 -11.17 11.37
CA PHE A 22 3.10 -11.64 10.38
C PHE A 22 2.64 -11.31 8.94
N ILE A 23 1.39 -11.65 8.60
CA ILE A 23 0.83 -11.38 7.27
C ILE A 23 0.89 -9.88 6.95
N LEU A 24 0.52 -9.01 7.90
CA LEU A 24 0.53 -7.57 7.69
C LEU A 24 1.95 -7.04 7.45
N LYS A 25 2.92 -7.45 8.28
CA LYS A 25 4.32 -7.04 8.13
C LYS A 25 4.93 -7.49 6.81
N GLU A 26 4.65 -8.72 6.36
CA GLU A 26 5.14 -9.21 5.07
C GLU A 26 4.51 -8.45 3.90
N ASN A 27 3.20 -8.15 3.95
CA ASN A 27 2.56 -7.34 2.91
C ASN A 27 3.15 -5.93 2.84
N VAL A 28 3.41 -5.29 3.99
CA VAL A 28 4.08 -3.99 4.04
C VAL A 28 5.47 -4.05 3.40
N LYS A 29 6.24 -5.10 3.69
CA LYS A 29 7.56 -5.30 3.07
C LYS A 29 7.47 -5.43 1.55
N VAL A 30 6.52 -6.21 1.04
CA VAL A 30 6.27 -6.34 -0.40
C VAL A 30 5.92 -4.98 -1.02
N LEU A 31 5.07 -4.18 -0.38
CA LEU A 31 4.73 -2.84 -0.86
C LEU A 31 5.95 -1.91 -0.89
N VAL A 32 6.78 -1.93 0.16
CA VAL A 32 8.03 -1.16 0.21
C VAL A 32 8.97 -1.57 -0.92
N ASP A 33 9.11 -2.87 -1.18
CA ASP A 33 9.92 -3.37 -2.29
C ASP A 33 9.39 -2.92 -3.66
N TRP A 34 8.07 -2.91 -3.83
CA TRP A 34 7.45 -2.43 -5.07
C TRP A 34 7.64 -0.93 -5.28
N ILE A 35 7.57 -0.13 -4.22
CA ILE A 35 7.87 1.31 -4.28
C ILE A 35 9.33 1.51 -4.69
N ASN A 36 10.26 0.84 -4.02
CA ASN A 36 11.70 0.98 -4.27
C ASN A 36 12.09 0.54 -5.70
N GLN A 37 11.37 -0.43 -6.25
CA GLN A 37 11.60 -0.94 -7.61
C GLN A 37 10.73 -0.24 -8.66
N SER A 38 9.89 0.73 -8.27
CA SER A 38 8.90 1.40 -9.12
C SER A 38 8.06 0.42 -9.93
N LYS A 39 7.53 -0.62 -9.27
CA LYS A 39 6.75 -1.69 -9.88
C LYS A 39 5.26 -1.54 -9.63
N GLY A 40 4.47 -2.20 -10.49
CA GLY A 40 3.01 -2.25 -10.36
C GLY A 40 2.39 -0.85 -10.31
N PRO A 41 1.63 -0.51 -9.27
CA PRO A 41 0.96 0.79 -9.16
C PRO A 41 1.92 1.99 -9.05
N PHE A 42 3.20 1.74 -8.76
CA PHE A 42 4.22 2.77 -8.61
C PHE A 42 5.07 2.95 -9.87
N SER A 43 4.81 2.18 -10.94
CA SER A 43 5.52 2.37 -12.21
C SER A 43 4.97 3.58 -12.96
N GLU A 44 5.84 4.32 -13.63
CA GLU A 44 5.45 5.51 -14.40
C GLU A 44 4.42 5.16 -15.49
N GLU A 45 4.59 4.01 -16.15
CA GLU A 45 3.67 3.53 -17.18
C GLU A 45 2.27 3.26 -16.61
N TYR A 46 2.19 2.60 -15.45
CA TYR A 46 0.91 2.32 -14.81
C TYR A 46 0.21 3.61 -14.36
N ILE A 47 0.96 4.54 -13.75
CA ILE A 47 0.44 5.85 -13.34
C ILE A 47 -0.12 6.60 -14.56
N LYS A 48 0.60 6.59 -15.68
CA LYS A 48 0.19 7.28 -16.90
C LYS A 48 -1.11 6.72 -17.48
N ILE A 49 -1.30 5.40 -17.46
CA ILE A 49 -2.56 4.76 -17.90
C ILE A 49 -3.74 5.30 -17.10
N TRP A 50 -3.64 5.30 -15.78
CA TRP A 50 -4.74 5.76 -14.92
C TRP A 50 -4.95 7.27 -14.98
N TYR A 51 -3.87 8.05 -15.11
CA TYR A 51 -3.99 9.48 -15.33
C TYR A 51 -4.72 9.81 -16.64
N ASN A 52 -4.35 9.15 -17.74
CA ASN A 52 -5.03 9.32 -19.03
C ASN A 52 -6.51 8.94 -18.91
N ARG A 53 -6.80 7.82 -18.23
CA ARG A 53 -8.18 7.39 -17.98
C ARG A 53 -8.98 8.42 -17.18
N TYR A 54 -8.37 9.00 -16.15
CA TYR A 54 -8.98 10.08 -15.37
C TYR A 54 -9.30 11.30 -16.25
N VAL A 55 -8.35 11.72 -17.11
CA VAL A 55 -8.54 12.86 -18.03
C VAL A 55 -9.67 12.59 -19.04
N GLU A 56 -9.75 11.39 -19.61
CA GLU A 56 -10.85 10.97 -20.49
C GLU A 56 -12.21 11.08 -19.81
N LEU A 57 -12.32 10.61 -18.56
CA LEU A 57 -13.57 10.63 -17.80
C LEU A 57 -13.98 12.04 -17.38
N ARG A 58 -13.01 12.89 -17.04
CA ARG A 58 -13.25 14.29 -16.66
C ARG A 58 -13.70 15.14 -17.84
N ASN A 59 -13.21 14.84 -19.04
CA ASN A 59 -13.51 15.61 -20.25
C ASN A 59 -14.78 15.11 -20.98
N LYS A 60 -15.54 14.20 -20.37
CA LYS A 60 -16.90 13.77 -20.78
C LYS A 60 -17.95 14.59 -20.04
#